data_AF-A0A919EZF3-F1
#
_entry.id   AF-A0A919EZF3-F1
#
_cell.length_a   1.000
_cell.length_b   1.000
_cell.length_c   1.000
_cell.angle_alpha   90.00
_cell.angle_beta   90.00
_cell.angle_gamma   90.00
#
_symmetry.space_group_name_H-M   'P 1'
#
loop_
_entity.id
_entity.type
_entity.pdbx_description
1 polymer ?
#
loop_
_entity_poly.entity_id
_entity_poly.type
_entity_poly.pdbx_seq_one_letter_code
_entity_poly.pdbx_strand_id
1 'polypeptide(L)' 'MTGPEHYLEGDRLMKRASTMIEGSEGRARTATEAHAHYTAALVACLATSQLPEYVAWDQAIKDTSTTGDTP' A
#
# COMPACT_ATOMS: atom_id res chain seq x y z
N MET A 1 0.62 -6.76 0.05
CA MET A 1 1.02 -5.49 0.69
C MET A 1 -0.09 -5.03 1.62
N THR A 2 0.24 -4.49 2.79
CA THR A 2 -0.71 -3.97 3.80
C THR A 2 -0.86 -2.44 3.73
N GLY A 3 -1.83 -1.87 4.46
CA GLY A 3 -2.03 -0.41 4.52
C GLY A 3 -0.76 0.38 4.86
N PRO A 4 -0.01 0.02 5.93
CA PRO A 4 1.27 0.66 6.26
C PRO A 4 2.33 0.52 5.15
N GLU A 5 2.43 -0.63 4.50
CA GLU A 5 3.38 -0.84 3.40
C GLU A 5 3.05 0.04 2.18
N HIS A 6 1.76 0.18 1.86
CA HIS A 6 1.29 1.10 0.83
C HIS A 6 1.66 2.55 1.17
N TYR A 7 1.52 2.98 2.43
CA TYR A 7 1.92 4.33 2.83
C TYR A 7 3.43 4.57 2.65
N LEU A 8 4.28 3.64 3.13
CA LEU A 8 5.73 3.75 3.03
C LEU A 8 6.20 3.81 1.57
N GLU A 9 5.60 2.99 0.70
CA GLU A 9 5.93 3.00 -0.72
C GLU A 9 5.47 4.29 -1.42
N GLY A 10 4.29 4.82 -1.05
CA GLY A 10 3.84 6.14 -1.49
C GLY A 10 4.83 7.24 -1.12
N ASP A 11 5.31 7.25 0.14
CA ASP A 11 6.30 8.22 0.62
C ASP A 11 7.65 8.10 -0.08
N ARG A 12 8.12 6.88 -0.33
CA ARG A 12 9.33 6.61 -1.10
C ARG A 12 9.22 7.15 -2.53
N LEU A 13 8.11 6.89 -3.21
CA LEU A 13 7.86 7.34 -4.58
C LEU A 13 7.69 8.87 -4.65
N MET A 14 7.01 9.48 -3.68
CA MET A 14 6.86 10.93 -3.64
C MET A 14 8.20 11.63 -3.42
N LYS A 15 9.03 11.12 -2.49
CA LYS A 15 10.42 11.60 -2.31
C LYS A 15 11.21 11.47 -3.60
N ARG A 16 11.12 10.33 -4.30
CA ARG A 16 11.75 10.16 -5.61
C ARG A 16 11.27 11.20 -6.62
N ALA A 17 9.95 11.39 -6.78
CA ALA A 17 9.38 12.37 -7.70
C ALA A 17 9.84 13.81 -7.38
N SER A 18 10.04 14.14 -6.11
CA SER A 18 10.55 15.46 -5.69
C SER A 18 12.00 15.74 -6.09
N THR A 19 12.79 14.69 -6.32
CA THR A 19 14.19 14.80 -6.79
C THR A 19 14.32 14.81 -8.31
N MET A 20 13.23 14.57 -9.04
CA MET A 20 13.22 14.53 -10.50
C MET A 20 13.08 15.92 -11.11
N ILE A 21 13.59 16.07 -12.34
CA ILE A 21 13.50 17.32 -13.11
C ILE A 21 12.03 17.71 -13.29
N GLU A 22 11.74 18.98 -13.04
CA GLU A 22 10.40 19.53 -13.20
C GLU A 22 9.90 19.40 -14.65
N GLY A 23 8.63 19.06 -14.82
CA GLY A 23 8.02 18.86 -16.15
C GLY A 23 8.39 17.55 -16.84
N SER A 24 9.25 16.70 -16.25
CA SER A 24 9.52 15.39 -16.83
C SER A 24 8.31 14.45 -16.72
N GLU A 25 8.02 13.69 -17.79
CA GLU A 25 6.97 12.66 -17.81
C GLU A 25 7.19 11.63 -16.68
N GLY A 26 8.45 11.30 -16.39
CA GLY A 26 8.83 10.43 -15.28
C GLY A 26 8.43 10.97 -13.91
N ARG A 27 8.47 12.29 -13.67
CA ARG A 27 8.02 12.90 -12.41
C ARG A 27 6.51 12.74 -12.24
N ALA A 28 5.73 13.05 -13.27
CA ALA A 28 4.27 12.95 -13.24
C ALA A 28 3.80 11.50 -13.04
N ARG A 29 4.43 10.55 -13.77
CA ARG A 29 4.15 9.11 -13.60
C ARG A 29 4.49 8.64 -12.18
N THR A 30 5.68 8.98 -11.67
CA THR A 30 6.11 8.58 -10.33
C THR A 30 5.22 9.17 -9.23
N ALA A 31 4.78 10.43 -9.39
CA ALA A 31 3.81 11.05 -8.48
C ALA A 31 2.42 10.39 -8.55
N THR A 32 1.99 9.95 -9.73
CA THR A 32 0.73 9.21 -9.91
C THR A 32 0.80 7.83 -9.25
N GLU A 33 1.91 7.12 -9.41
CA GLU A 33 2.14 5.85 -8.71
C GLU A 33 2.13 6.05 -7.19
N ALA A 34 2.81 7.08 -6.67
CA ALA A 34 2.76 7.44 -5.25
C ALA A 34 1.32 7.69 -4.75
N HIS A 35 0.50 8.41 -5.54
CA HIS A 35 -0.89 8.67 -5.21
C HIS A 35 -1.70 7.36 -5.08
N ALA A 36 -1.54 6.44 -6.04
CA ALA A 36 -2.23 5.15 -6.00
C ALA A 36 -1.90 4.35 -4.72
N HIS A 37 -0.64 4.39 -4.29
CA HIS A 37 -0.20 3.80 -3.03
C HIS A 37 -0.85 4.47 -1.82
N TYR A 38 -0.93 5.80 -1.75
CA TYR A 38 -1.64 6.48 -0.67
C TYR A 38 -3.14 6.17 -0.65
N THR A 39 -3.79 6.09 -1.82
CA THR A 39 -5.20 5.70 -1.90
C THR A 39 -5.42 4.29 -1.36
N ALA A 40 -4.55 3.34 -1.71
CA ALA A 40 -4.63 1.97 -1.19
C ALA A 40 -4.44 1.93 0.33
N ALA A 41 -3.51 2.72 0.88
CA ALA A 41 -3.33 2.85 2.33
C ALA A 41 -4.58 3.40 3.03
N LEU A 42 -5.19 4.45 2.46
CA LEU A 42 -6.43 5.05 2.99
C LEU A 42 -7.58 4.05 2.96
N VAL A 43 -7.76 3.33 1.85
CA VAL A 43 -8.79 2.28 1.73
C VAL A 43 -8.59 1.20 2.77
N ALA A 44 -7.34 0.77 3.02
CA ALA A 44 -7.04 -0.20 4.07
C ALA A 44 -7.42 0.33 5.47
N CYS A 45 -7.11 1.60 5.78
CA CYS A 45 -7.53 2.22 7.05
C CYS A 45 -9.05 2.27 7.20
N LEU A 46 -9.76 2.66 6.13
CA LEU A 46 -11.22 2.73 6.13
C LEU A 46 -11.85 1.34 6.27
N ALA A 47 -11.33 0.34 5.57
CA ALA A 47 -11.78 -1.04 5.68
C ALA A 47 -11.65 -1.55 7.12
N THR A 48 -10.52 -1.30 7.79
CA THR A 48 -10.34 -1.68 9.20
C THR A 48 -11.32 -0.94 10.12
N SER A 49 -11.63 0.33 9.85
CA SER A 49 -12.56 1.11 10.68
C SER A 49 -14.02 0.72 10.52
N GLN A 50 -14.44 0.29 9.32
CA GLN A 50 -15.85 0.03 9.00
C GLN A 50 -16.19 -1.47 9.03
N LEU A 51 -15.22 -2.33 8.76
CA LEU A 51 -15.40 -3.78 8.65
C LEU A 51 -14.26 -4.52 9.37
N PRO A 52 -14.01 -4.26 10.67
CA PRO A 52 -12.89 -4.83 11.40
C PRO A 52 -12.92 -6.37 11.43
N GLU A 53 -14.11 -6.97 11.44
CA GLU A 53 -14.29 -8.43 11.45
C GLU A 53 -13.81 -9.08 10.14
N TYR A 54 -14.07 -8.45 8.99
CA TYR A 54 -13.61 -8.94 7.69
C TYR A 54 -12.09 -8.82 7.54
N VAL A 55 -11.49 -7.75 8.05
CA VAL A 55 -10.04 -7.56 8.04
C VAL A 55 -9.35 -8.59 8.93
N ALA A 56 -9.90 -8.89 10.11
CA ALA A 56 -9.38 -9.94 10.98
C ALA A 56 -9.47 -11.33 10.33
N TRP A 57 -10.56 -11.61 9.61
CA TRP A 57 -10.75 -12.88 8.89
C TRP A 57 -9.77 -13.03 7.72
N ASP A 58 -9.58 -11.99 6.91
CA ASP A 58 -8.60 -11.97 5.80
C ASP A 58 -7.17 -12.17 6.32
N GLN A 59 -6.82 -11.56 7.47
CA GLN A 59 -5.52 -11.78 8.11
C GLN A 59 -5.36 -13.23 8.58
N ALA A 60 -6.37 -13.80 9.24
CA ALA A 60 -6.33 -15.19 9.69
C ALA A 60 -6.18 -16.21 8.54
N ILE A 61 -6.80 -15.94 7.38
CA ILE A 61 -6.63 -16.76 6.17
C ILE A 61 -5.21 -16.67 5.62
N LYS A 62 -4.64 -15.45 5.57
CA LYS A 62 -3.27 -15.24 5.10
C LYS A 62 -2.24 -15.94 6.01
N ASP A 63 -2.44 -15.85 7.32
CA ASP A 63 -1.54 -16.49 8.29
C ASP A 63 -1.59 -18.03 8.16
N THR A 64 -2.78 -18.60 8.00
CA THR A 64 -2.97 -20.06 7.83
C THR A 64 -2.43 -20.60 6.50
N SER A 65 -2.46 -19.80 5.44
CA SER A 65 -1.89 -20.18 4.14
C SER A 65 -0.35 -20.06 4.09
N THR A 66 0.26 -19.39 5.08
CA THR A 66 1.73 -19.31 5.22
C THR A 66 2.31 -20.48 6.02
N THR A 67 1.48 -21.13 6.85
CA THR A 67 1.87 -22.31 7.67
C THR A 67 1.71 -23.67 6.97
N GLY A 68 1.37 -23.68 5.67
CA GLY A 68 1.16 -24.91 4.90
C GLY A 68 2.42 -25.71 4.51
N ASP A 69 3.61 -25.15 4.70
CA ASP A 69 4.88 -25.83 4.43
C ASP A 69 5.54 -26.31 5.72
N THR A 70 5.07 -27.43 6.28
CA THR A 70 5.96 -28.30 7.08
C THR A 70 5.62 -29.76 6.78
N PRO A 71 6.55 -30.54 6.20
CA PRO A 71 6.41 -31.99 6.09
C PRO A 71 6.50 -32.70 7.45
#